data_AF-A0A7C1SH26-F1
#
_entry.id   AF-A0A7C1SH26-F1
#
_cell.length_a   1.000
_cell.length_b   1.000
_cell.length_c   1.000
_cell.angle_alpha   90.00
_cell.angle_beta   90.00
_cell.angle_gamma   90.00
#
_symmetry.space_group_name_H-M   'P 1'
#
loop_
_entity.id
_entity.type
_entity.pdbx_description
1 polymer ?
#
loop_
_entity_poly.entity_id
_entity_poly.type
_entity_poly.pdbx_seq_one_letter_code
_entity_poly.pdbx_strand_id
1 'polypeptide(L)'
;MGIENWARTLAQGFTRRLTHTVAMLPVRVWRHTREVLATLRALPATVREQVRQWRGQTLALPVEEQRTLLAEFYERYEQLVEIICDAAFCETAEPFEPQYAALRAWLQCAYPHLRPYLIAHLNCDPSDEAIGLRTRGKPTDAFEALFCFETLEQLIRADTGDLIGRIERTRSALYRYADYLRQWLP
;
A
#
# COMPACT_ATOMS: atom_id res chain seq x y z
N MET A 1 9.39 -14.80 27.38
CA MET A 1 8.36 -14.04 26.63
C MET A 1 8.34 -12.59 27.10
N GLY A 2 8.95 -11.66 26.36
CA GLY A 2 8.90 -10.23 26.73
C GLY A 2 9.83 -9.30 25.95
N ILE A 3 10.94 -9.80 25.40
CA ILE A 3 11.94 -8.95 24.71
C ILE A 3 12.03 -9.28 23.20
N GLU A 4 11.82 -10.54 22.82
CA GLU A 4 11.90 -10.99 21.42
C GLU A 4 10.72 -10.54 20.54
N ASN A 5 9.53 -10.33 21.12
CA ASN A 5 8.39 -9.75 20.40
C ASN A 5 8.53 -8.24 20.18
N TRP A 6 9.26 -7.55 21.06
CA TRP A 6 9.50 -6.10 20.97
C TRP A 6 10.54 -5.77 19.88
N ALA A 7 11.56 -6.62 19.74
CA ALA A 7 12.53 -6.50 18.65
C ALA A 7 11.91 -6.73 17.25
N ARG A 8 10.87 -7.58 17.16
CA ARG A 8 10.19 -7.91 15.90
C ARG A 8 9.26 -6.78 15.43
N THR A 9 8.60 -6.08 16.36
CA THR A 9 7.75 -4.90 16.06
C THR A 9 8.59 -3.67 15.73
N LEU A 10 9.74 -3.46 16.38
CA LEU A 10 10.67 -2.38 16.01
C LEU A 10 11.31 -2.58 14.64
N ALA A 11 11.63 -3.83 14.26
CA ALA A 11 12.18 -4.13 12.94
C ALA A 11 11.16 -3.89 11.79
N GLN A 12 9.86 -4.03 12.08
CA GLN A 12 8.79 -3.82 11.09
C GLN A 12 8.23 -2.38 11.08
N GLY A 13 8.35 -1.62 12.18
CA GLY A 13 7.77 -0.28 12.31
C GLY A 13 8.68 0.92 11.98
N PHE A 14 10.00 0.75 11.88
CA PHE A 14 10.94 1.89 11.86
C PHE A 14 11.42 2.34 10.46
N THR A 15 11.09 1.62 9.39
CA THR A 15 11.74 1.82 8.08
C THR A 15 11.01 2.73 7.10
N ARG A 16 9.89 3.37 7.48
CA ARG A 16 9.13 4.25 6.55
C ARG A 16 8.81 5.68 7.01
N ARG A 17 9.23 6.10 8.21
CA ARG A 17 9.06 7.49 8.71
C ARG A 17 10.35 8.30 8.91
N LEU A 18 11.45 7.93 8.24
CA LEU A 18 12.74 8.62 8.36
C LEU A 18 13.33 9.05 7.00
N THR A 19 12.51 9.54 6.07
CA THR A 19 13.02 10.19 4.85
C THR A 19 12.95 11.72 4.88
N HIS A 20 12.30 12.33 5.86
CA HIS A 20 12.22 13.81 5.97
C HIS A 20 12.92 14.43 7.19
N THR A 21 13.51 13.66 8.11
CA THR A 21 14.23 14.20 9.29
C THR A 21 15.74 13.93 9.26
N VAL A 22 16.28 13.34 8.20
CA VAL A 22 17.71 12.95 8.11
C VAL A 22 18.63 14.14 7.81
N ALA A 23 18.09 15.30 7.40
CA ALA A 23 18.89 16.49 7.10
C ALA A 23 19.42 17.25 8.33
N MET A 24 19.05 16.86 9.56
CA MET A 24 19.43 17.57 10.80
C MET A 24 20.09 16.71 11.88
N LEU A 25 20.71 15.57 11.53
CA LEU A 25 21.40 14.73 12.53
C LEU A 25 22.92 14.99 12.55
N PRO A 26 23.54 15.06 13.74
CA PRO A 26 24.96 15.36 13.89
C PRO A 26 25.88 14.29 13.29
N VAL A 27 27.06 14.72 12.80
CA VAL A 27 28.06 13.96 12.01
C VAL A 27 28.46 12.60 12.61
N ARG A 28 28.31 12.38 13.93
CA ARG A 28 28.60 11.10 14.57
C ARG A 28 27.62 9.98 14.19
N VAL A 29 26.35 10.30 13.92
CA VAL A 29 25.34 9.30 13.50
C VAL A 29 25.63 8.80 12.07
N TRP A 30 26.24 9.64 11.24
CA TRP A 30 26.66 9.32 9.86
C TRP A 30 27.76 8.26 9.76
N ARG A 31 28.61 8.11 10.79
CA ARG A 31 29.62 7.03 10.81
C ARG A 31 28.98 5.66 11.05
N HIS A 32 28.03 5.56 11.96
CA HIS A 32 27.35 4.29 12.22
C HIS A 32 26.39 3.88 11.10
N THR A 33 25.75 4.82 10.41
CA THR A 33 24.93 4.48 9.24
C THR A 33 25.77 3.94 8.07
N ARG A 34 27.01 4.42 7.90
CA ARG A 34 27.96 3.86 6.92
C ARG A 34 28.41 2.44 7.28
N GLU A 35 28.63 2.14 8.55
CA GLU A 35 29.00 0.80 9.01
C GLU A 35 27.85 -0.20 8.86
N VAL A 36 26.60 0.22 9.11
CA VAL A 36 25.40 -0.59 8.86
C VAL A 36 25.16 -0.82 7.36
N LEU A 37 25.38 0.19 6.52
CA LEU A 37 25.30 0.02 5.05
C LEU A 37 26.45 -0.85 4.49
N ALA A 38 27.63 -0.80 5.09
CA ALA A 38 28.75 -1.65 4.72
C ALA A 38 28.52 -3.12 5.13
N THR A 39 27.96 -3.37 6.31
CA THR A 39 27.58 -4.71 6.76
C THR A 39 26.43 -5.29 5.93
N LEU A 40 25.47 -4.47 5.49
CA LEU A 40 24.42 -4.88 4.53
C LEU A 40 24.99 -5.24 3.14
N ARG A 41 26.04 -4.55 2.67
CA ARG A 41 26.75 -4.92 1.43
C ARG A 41 27.64 -6.16 1.58
N ALA A 42 28.13 -6.42 2.79
CA ALA A 42 28.95 -7.58 3.14
C ALA A 42 28.13 -8.82 3.53
N LEU A 43 26.79 -8.78 3.39
CA LEU A 43 25.95 -9.96 3.62
C LEU A 43 26.40 -11.11 2.68
N PRO A 44 26.67 -12.31 3.23
CA PRO A 44 27.06 -13.48 2.45
C PRO A 44 26.07 -13.75 1.31
N ALA A 45 26.56 -14.26 0.17
CA ALA A 45 25.72 -14.59 -0.98
C ALA A 45 24.54 -15.49 -0.58
N THR A 46 24.75 -16.37 0.41
CA THR A 46 23.72 -17.23 1.01
C THR A 46 22.58 -16.48 1.68
N VAL A 47 22.83 -15.34 2.34
CA VAL A 47 21.76 -14.50 2.94
C VAL A 47 21.03 -13.72 1.86
N ARG A 48 21.73 -13.28 0.81
CA ARG A 48 21.11 -12.60 -0.34
C ARG A 48 20.24 -13.57 -1.14
N GLU A 49 20.69 -14.81 -1.29
CA GLU A 49 19.93 -15.91 -1.89
C GLU A 49 18.78 -16.34 -1.00
N GLN A 50 18.95 -16.43 0.33
CA GLN A 50 17.83 -16.66 1.25
C GLN A 50 16.82 -15.53 1.20
N VAL A 51 17.23 -14.26 1.15
CA VAL A 51 16.30 -13.13 0.98
C VAL A 51 15.63 -13.17 -0.40
N ARG A 52 16.31 -13.60 -1.47
CA ARG A 52 15.68 -13.84 -2.78
C ARG A 52 14.71 -15.03 -2.77
N GLN A 53 15.07 -16.10 -2.06
CA GLN A 53 14.26 -17.30 -1.89
C GLN A 53 13.03 -17.02 -1.03
N TRP A 54 13.17 -16.23 0.04
CA TRP A 54 12.08 -15.70 0.86
C TRP A 54 11.23 -14.66 0.13
N ARG A 55 11.81 -13.90 -0.82
CA ARG A 55 11.02 -13.05 -1.73
C ARG A 55 10.18 -13.88 -2.70
N GLY A 56 10.59 -15.10 -3.03
CA GLY A 56 9.80 -16.07 -3.81
C GLY A 56 8.84 -16.91 -2.96
N GLN A 57 9.13 -17.05 -1.68
CA GLN A 57 8.28 -17.67 -0.67
C GLN A 57 7.69 -16.58 0.22
N THR A 58 6.81 -15.74 -0.35
CA THR A 58 5.93 -14.93 0.49
C THR A 58 5.17 -15.93 1.36
N LEU A 59 5.52 -16.02 2.65
CA LEU A 59 4.73 -16.76 3.63
C LEU A 59 3.32 -16.20 3.50
N ALA A 60 2.42 -16.99 2.89
CA ALA A 60 1.07 -16.56 2.71
C ALA A 60 0.53 -16.22 4.10
N LEU A 61 -0.07 -15.04 4.25
CA LEU A 61 -0.74 -14.67 5.48
C LEU A 61 -1.69 -15.81 5.87
N PRO A 62 -1.76 -16.22 7.14
CA PRO A 62 -2.81 -17.12 7.61
C PRO A 62 -4.19 -16.60 7.18
N VAL A 63 -5.13 -17.49 6.89
CA VAL A 63 -6.47 -17.12 6.40
C VAL A 63 -7.17 -16.13 7.34
N GLU A 64 -7.04 -16.31 8.66
CA GLU A 64 -7.60 -15.38 9.65
C GLU A 64 -6.95 -13.99 9.62
N GLU A 65 -5.64 -13.92 9.37
CA GLU A 65 -4.95 -12.64 9.18
C GLU A 65 -5.37 -11.98 7.87
N GLN A 66 -5.59 -12.76 6.80
CA GLN A 66 -6.16 -12.26 5.54
C GLN A 66 -7.56 -11.69 5.77
N ARG A 67 -8.44 -12.38 6.51
CA ARG A 67 -9.80 -11.93 6.83
C ARG A 67 -9.79 -10.62 7.63
N THR A 68 -8.98 -10.56 8.67
CA THR A 68 -8.84 -9.36 9.52
C THR A 68 -8.33 -8.17 8.71
N LEU A 69 -7.25 -8.37 7.93
CA LEU A 69 -6.69 -7.32 7.09
C LEU A 69 -7.65 -6.90 5.99
N LEU A 70 -8.39 -7.83 5.37
CA LEU A 70 -9.37 -7.52 4.34
C LEU A 70 -10.53 -6.70 4.90
N ALA A 71 -11.03 -7.03 6.09
CA ALA A 71 -12.10 -6.28 6.75
C ALA A 71 -11.67 -4.84 7.06
N GLU A 72 -10.50 -4.66 7.70
CA GLU A 72 -9.97 -3.32 7.97
C GLU A 72 -9.69 -2.56 6.66
N PHE A 73 -9.15 -3.25 5.66
CA PHE A 73 -8.88 -2.63 4.36
C PHE A 73 -10.17 -2.17 3.68
N TYR A 74 -11.22 -2.99 3.70
CA TYR A 74 -12.52 -2.65 3.14
C TYR A 74 -13.12 -1.41 3.83
N GLU A 75 -13.11 -1.36 5.16
CA GLU A 75 -13.62 -0.20 5.91
C GLU A 75 -12.90 1.10 5.54
N ARG A 76 -11.56 1.08 5.51
CA ARG A 76 -10.76 2.26 5.13
C ARG A 76 -10.90 2.62 3.66
N TYR A 77 -11.07 1.62 2.80
CA TYR A 77 -11.30 1.82 1.38
C TYR A 77 -12.67 2.48 1.14
N GLU A 78 -13.72 2.05 1.84
CA GLU A 78 -15.05 2.68 1.70
C GLU A 78 -15.04 4.13 2.21
N GLN A 79 -14.31 4.42 3.30
CA GLN A 79 -14.08 5.80 3.74
C GLN A 79 -13.37 6.63 2.66
N LEU A 80 -12.39 6.05 1.96
CA LEU A 80 -11.73 6.74 0.84
C LEU A 80 -12.73 7.02 -0.30
N VAL A 81 -13.59 6.05 -0.64
CA VAL A 81 -14.58 6.25 -1.69
C VAL A 81 -15.58 7.33 -1.32
N GLU A 82 -16.04 7.36 -0.07
CA GLU A 82 -16.95 8.39 0.44
C GLU A 82 -16.36 9.78 0.27
N ILE A 83 -15.12 10.01 0.71
CA ILE A 83 -14.48 11.33 0.56
C ILE A 83 -14.22 11.70 -0.90
N ILE A 84 -13.96 10.74 -1.79
CA ILE A 84 -13.80 10.99 -3.23
C ILE A 84 -15.14 11.46 -3.81
N CYS A 85 -16.22 10.78 -3.46
CA CYS A 85 -17.57 11.16 -3.89
C CYS A 85 -17.94 12.55 -3.35
N ASP A 86 -17.78 12.79 -2.05
CA ASP A 86 -18.12 14.07 -1.42
C ASP A 86 -17.33 15.23 -2.03
N ALA A 87 -16.03 15.06 -2.23
CA ALA A 87 -15.20 16.07 -2.86
C ALA A 87 -15.56 16.32 -4.33
N ALA A 88 -16.03 15.30 -5.07
CA ALA A 88 -16.50 15.48 -6.44
C ALA A 88 -17.78 16.33 -6.55
N PHE A 89 -18.58 16.42 -5.49
CA PHE A 89 -19.77 17.28 -5.42
C PHE A 89 -19.47 18.68 -4.85
N CYS A 90 -18.27 18.91 -4.34
CA CYS A 90 -17.86 20.21 -3.80
C CYS A 90 -17.10 21.04 -4.84
N GLU A 91 -17.06 22.35 -4.64
CA GLU A 91 -16.24 23.26 -5.48
C GLU A 91 -14.73 23.08 -5.25
N THR A 92 -14.35 22.53 -4.11
CA THR A 92 -12.96 22.33 -3.68
C THR A 92 -12.82 21.04 -2.85
N ALA A 93 -11.70 20.33 -3.03
CA ALA A 93 -11.35 19.15 -2.24
C ALA A 93 -10.68 19.48 -0.88
N GLU A 94 -10.34 20.75 -0.62
CA GLU A 94 -9.54 21.18 0.54
C GLU A 94 -10.01 20.64 1.90
N PRO A 95 -11.33 20.61 2.24
CA PRO A 95 -11.79 20.10 3.53
C PRO A 95 -11.49 18.61 3.76
N PHE A 96 -11.31 17.85 2.68
CA PHE A 96 -11.14 16.39 2.71
C PHE A 96 -9.68 15.96 2.57
N GLU A 97 -8.78 16.86 2.18
CA GLU A 97 -7.34 16.57 1.97
C GLU A 97 -6.65 15.92 3.19
N PRO A 98 -6.87 16.36 4.46
CA PRO A 98 -6.25 15.71 5.61
C PRO A 98 -6.70 14.26 5.78
N GLN A 99 -7.98 13.97 5.52
CA GLN A 99 -8.55 12.62 5.61
C GLN A 99 -8.04 11.75 4.47
N TYR A 100 -8.02 12.30 3.25
CA TYR A 100 -7.43 11.65 2.08
C TYR A 100 -5.98 11.25 2.33
N ALA A 101 -5.14 12.17 2.81
CA ALA A 101 -3.73 11.90 3.07
C ALA A 101 -3.53 10.76 4.09
N ALA A 102 -4.33 10.74 5.16
CA ALA A 102 -4.28 9.69 6.18
C ALA A 102 -4.71 8.32 5.64
N LEU A 103 -5.86 8.26 4.94
CA LEU A 103 -6.39 7.03 4.35
C LEU A 103 -5.46 6.49 3.27
N ARG A 104 -5.00 7.35 2.37
CA ARG A 104 -4.06 7.02 1.31
C ARG A 104 -2.78 6.39 1.86
N ALA A 105 -2.18 7.01 2.88
CA ALA A 105 -0.94 6.50 3.47
C ALA A 105 -1.12 5.09 4.07
N TRP A 106 -2.25 4.86 4.73
CA TRP A 106 -2.58 3.54 5.26
C TRP A 106 -2.84 2.52 4.15
N LEU A 107 -3.67 2.86 3.16
CA LEU A 107 -4.01 1.98 2.03
C LEU A 107 -2.77 1.59 1.21
N GLN A 108 -1.86 2.53 0.95
CA GLN A 108 -0.59 2.25 0.28
C GLN A 108 0.34 1.32 1.07
N CYS A 109 0.21 1.30 2.41
CA CYS A 109 0.96 0.40 3.27
C CYS A 109 0.32 -0.99 3.33
N ALA A 110 -1.01 -1.07 3.42
CA ALA A 110 -1.75 -2.32 3.54
C ALA A 110 -1.87 -3.07 2.21
N TYR A 111 -2.12 -2.36 1.10
CA TYR A 111 -2.40 -2.98 -0.21
C TYR A 111 -1.34 -3.99 -0.68
N PRO A 112 -0.02 -3.74 -0.55
CA PRO A 112 1.00 -4.73 -0.96
C PRO A 112 0.87 -6.10 -0.30
N HIS A 113 0.25 -6.17 0.89
CA HIS A 113 0.02 -7.43 1.60
C HIS A 113 -1.22 -8.18 1.09
N LEU A 114 -2.25 -7.45 0.64
CA LEU A 114 -3.46 -8.04 0.07
C LEU A 114 -3.37 -8.29 -1.44
N ARG A 115 -2.55 -7.52 -2.16
CA ARG A 115 -2.41 -7.56 -3.62
C ARG A 115 -2.21 -8.97 -4.18
N PRO A 116 -1.32 -9.84 -3.63
CA PRO A 116 -1.12 -11.19 -4.18
C PRO A 116 -2.41 -12.03 -4.21
N TYR A 117 -3.36 -11.74 -3.33
CA TYR A 117 -4.64 -12.43 -3.25
C TYR A 117 -5.73 -11.73 -4.08
N LEU A 118 -5.78 -10.40 -4.00
CA LEU A 118 -6.79 -9.60 -4.71
C LEU A 118 -6.58 -9.57 -6.23
N ILE A 119 -5.34 -9.66 -6.72
CA ILE A 119 -5.05 -9.46 -8.14
C ILE A 119 -5.75 -10.49 -9.04
N ALA A 120 -5.95 -11.72 -8.54
CA ALA A 120 -6.68 -12.77 -9.26
C ALA A 120 -8.18 -12.48 -9.40
N HIS A 121 -8.72 -11.58 -8.57
CA HIS A 121 -10.14 -11.19 -8.56
C HIS A 121 -10.38 -9.81 -9.20
N LEU A 122 -9.31 -9.09 -9.52
CA LEU A 122 -9.35 -7.74 -10.06
C LEU A 122 -9.42 -7.76 -11.58
N ASN A 123 -10.43 -7.09 -12.13
CA ASN A 123 -10.51 -6.84 -13.57
C ASN A 123 -9.51 -5.74 -13.94
N CYS A 124 -8.53 -6.07 -14.78
CA CYS A 124 -7.54 -5.11 -15.26
C CYS A 124 -8.12 -4.28 -16.42
N ASP A 125 -7.82 -2.98 -16.42
CA ASP A 125 -8.25 -2.03 -17.44
C ASP A 125 -7.05 -1.18 -17.91
N PRO A 126 -6.82 -1.00 -19.21
CA PRO A 126 -5.69 -0.23 -19.73
C PRO A 126 -5.63 1.23 -19.23
N SER A 127 -6.78 1.82 -18.86
CA SER A 127 -6.83 3.17 -18.29
C SER A 127 -6.08 3.27 -16.95
N ASP A 128 -6.10 2.20 -16.15
CA ASP A 128 -5.44 2.15 -14.85
C ASP A 128 -3.91 2.04 -15.01
N GLU A 129 -3.44 1.27 -15.99
CA GLU A 129 -2.02 1.18 -16.33
C GLU A 129 -1.49 2.51 -16.85
N ALA A 130 -2.26 3.19 -17.70
CA ALA A 130 -1.91 4.49 -18.26
C ALA A 130 -1.77 5.59 -17.19
N ILE A 131 -2.56 5.54 -16.12
CA ILE A 131 -2.41 6.44 -14.96
C ILE A 131 -1.05 6.20 -14.29
N GLY A 132 -0.69 4.95 -14.02
CA GLY A 132 0.58 4.60 -13.40
C GLY A 132 1.78 5.04 -14.24
N LEU A 133 1.73 4.80 -15.54
CA LEU A 133 2.80 5.21 -16.46
C LEU A 133 2.99 6.73 -16.46
N ARG A 134 1.91 7.51 -16.46
CA ARG A 134 1.96 8.99 -16.43
C ARG A 134 2.43 9.54 -15.09
N THR A 135 1.99 8.95 -13.98
CA THR A 135 2.21 9.50 -12.63
C THR A 135 3.45 8.95 -11.93
N ARG A 136 3.78 7.67 -12.15
CA ARG A 136 4.82 6.92 -11.42
C ARG A 136 5.85 6.25 -12.31
N GLY A 137 5.71 6.36 -13.64
CA GLY A 137 6.63 5.74 -14.60
C GLY A 137 6.57 4.20 -14.64
N LYS A 138 5.51 3.59 -14.09
CA LYS A 138 5.30 2.14 -14.08
C LYS A 138 3.81 1.81 -14.19
N PRO A 139 3.42 0.69 -14.81
CA PRO A 139 2.01 0.29 -14.85
C PRO A 139 1.47 0.09 -13.42
N THR A 140 0.20 0.44 -13.24
CA THR A 140 -0.54 0.28 -11.98
C THR A 140 -1.84 -0.46 -12.22
N ASP A 141 -2.28 -1.21 -11.21
CA ASP A 141 -3.65 -1.74 -11.18
C ASP A 141 -4.66 -0.70 -10.68
N ALA A 142 -5.95 -1.05 -10.69
CA ALA A 142 -7.05 -0.14 -10.33
C ALA A 142 -6.93 0.41 -8.90
N PHE A 143 -6.46 -0.40 -7.93
CA PHE A 143 -6.20 0.08 -6.57
C PHE A 143 -5.04 1.06 -6.58
N GLU A 144 -3.92 0.66 -7.18
CA GLU A 144 -2.73 1.50 -7.29
C GLU A 144 -3.01 2.85 -7.94
N ALA A 145 -3.89 2.89 -8.95
CA ALA A 145 -4.34 4.09 -9.62
C ALA A 145 -5.19 5.01 -8.71
N LEU A 146 -6.04 4.46 -7.83
CA LEU A 146 -6.85 5.27 -6.89
C LEU A 146 -6.02 6.01 -5.83
N PHE A 147 -4.94 5.42 -5.36
CA PHE A 147 -4.09 6.05 -4.35
C PHE A 147 -2.77 6.57 -4.94
N CYS A 148 -2.64 6.70 -6.26
CA CYS A 148 -1.38 7.11 -6.87
C CYS A 148 -1.04 8.59 -6.62
N PHE A 149 -2.05 9.45 -6.75
CA PHE A 149 -2.00 10.90 -6.60
C PHE A 149 -1.65 11.32 -5.18
N GLU A 150 -0.99 12.47 -5.01
CA GLU A 150 -0.57 12.93 -3.68
C GLU A 150 -1.72 13.63 -2.93
N THR A 151 -2.57 14.33 -3.66
CA THR A 151 -3.71 15.09 -3.13
C THR A 151 -5.02 14.62 -3.76
N LEU A 152 -6.13 14.84 -3.07
CA LEU A 152 -7.46 14.51 -3.56
C LEU A 152 -7.83 15.38 -4.77
N GLU A 153 -7.46 16.66 -4.74
CA GLU A 153 -7.65 17.57 -5.87
C GLU A 153 -6.97 17.05 -7.16
N GLN A 154 -5.76 16.50 -7.05
CA GLN A 154 -5.06 15.91 -8.20
C GLN A 154 -5.80 14.70 -8.75
N LEU A 155 -6.35 13.86 -7.88
CA LEU A 155 -7.12 12.68 -8.27
C LEU A 155 -8.39 13.09 -9.04
N ILE A 156 -9.14 14.07 -8.54
CA ILE A 156 -10.39 14.53 -9.16
C ILE A 156 -10.09 15.21 -10.49
N ARG A 157 -9.08 16.09 -10.55
CA ARG A 157 -8.70 16.75 -11.82
C ARG A 157 -8.14 15.80 -12.88
N ALA A 158 -7.53 14.71 -12.45
CA ALA A 158 -7.00 13.69 -13.36
C ALA A 158 -8.09 12.73 -13.87
N ASP A 159 -9.31 12.81 -13.32
CA ASP A 159 -10.41 11.97 -13.77
C ASP A 159 -10.82 12.34 -15.21
N THR A 160 -10.80 11.34 -16.08
CA THR A 160 -11.24 11.41 -17.48
C THR A 160 -12.61 10.77 -17.69
N GLY A 161 -13.35 10.50 -16.61
CA GLY A 161 -14.64 9.80 -16.61
C GLY A 161 -14.54 8.31 -16.22
N ASP A 162 -13.34 7.85 -15.86
CA ASP A 162 -13.07 6.44 -15.54
C ASP A 162 -13.04 6.16 -14.02
N LEU A 163 -13.10 7.21 -13.18
CA LEU A 163 -12.97 7.08 -11.74
C LEU A 163 -14.07 6.22 -11.10
N ILE A 164 -15.33 6.39 -11.50
CA ILE A 164 -16.44 5.57 -10.99
C ILE A 164 -16.24 4.11 -11.39
N GLY A 165 -15.93 3.84 -12.67
CA GLY A 165 -15.67 2.48 -13.14
C GLY A 165 -14.50 1.82 -12.40
N ARG A 166 -13.44 2.59 -12.08
CA ARG A 166 -12.31 2.12 -11.28
C ARG A 166 -12.76 1.72 -9.87
N ILE A 167 -13.55 2.56 -9.20
CA ILE A 167 -14.11 2.29 -7.85
C ILE A 167 -14.97 1.02 -7.85
N GLU A 168 -15.79 0.83 -8.89
CA GLU A 168 -16.64 -0.37 -9.02
C GLU A 168 -15.80 -1.63 -9.24
N ARG A 169 -14.73 -1.55 -10.05
CA ARG A 169 -13.80 -2.68 -10.26
C ARG A 169 -13.09 -3.07 -8.97
N THR A 170 -12.59 -2.10 -8.21
CA THR A 170 -11.92 -2.36 -6.92
C THR A 170 -12.89 -2.89 -5.86
N ARG A 171 -14.10 -2.33 -5.74
CA ARG A 171 -15.16 -2.90 -4.88
C ARG A 171 -15.49 -4.34 -5.24
N SER A 172 -15.71 -4.60 -6.52
CA SER A 172 -16.01 -5.95 -7.02
C SER A 172 -14.91 -6.96 -6.69
N ALA A 173 -13.64 -6.54 -6.79
CA ALA A 173 -12.51 -7.39 -6.41
C ALA A 173 -12.51 -7.74 -4.91
N LEU A 174 -12.79 -6.75 -4.04
CA LEU A 174 -12.91 -6.99 -2.59
C LEU A 174 -14.04 -7.98 -2.28
N TYR A 175 -15.20 -7.81 -2.90
CA TYR A 175 -16.34 -8.71 -2.70
C TYR A 175 -16.04 -10.14 -3.18
N ARG A 176 -15.51 -10.31 -4.39
CA ARG A 176 -15.16 -11.64 -4.93
C ARG A 176 -14.15 -12.36 -4.05
N TYR A 177 -13.16 -11.64 -3.53
CA TYR A 177 -12.17 -12.23 -2.65
C TYR A 177 -12.75 -12.54 -1.25
N ALA A 178 -13.60 -11.67 -0.70
CA ALA A 178 -14.32 -11.95 0.54
C ALA A 178 -15.27 -13.16 0.43
N ASP A 179 -15.92 -13.35 -0.72
CA ASP A 179 -16.70 -14.55 -1.03
C ASP A 179 -15.80 -15.79 -1.11
N TYR A 180 -14.64 -15.68 -1.78
CA TYR A 180 -13.67 -16.75 -1.87
C TYR A 180 -13.19 -17.22 -0.48
N LEU A 181 -12.82 -16.29 0.40
CA LEU A 181 -12.41 -16.59 1.77
C LEU A 181 -13.52 -17.24 2.61
N ARG A 182 -14.79 -16.98 2.31
CA ARG A 182 -15.93 -17.60 3.01
C ARG A 182 -16.29 -18.99 2.48
N GLN A 183 -16.21 -19.18 1.16
CA GLN A 183 -16.68 -20.41 0.51
C GLN A 183 -15.61 -21.50 0.43
N TRP A 184 -14.35 -21.13 0.19
CA TRP A 184 -13.30 -22.08 -0.17
C TRP A 184 -12.19 -22.21 0.87
N LEU A 185 -12.13 -21.29 1.84
CA LEU A 185 -11.15 -21.29 2.94
C LEU A 185 -11.84 -21.01 4.29
N PRO A 186 -12.79 -21.86 4.73
CA PRO A 186 -13.58 -21.65 5.96
C PRO A 186 -12.73 -21.60 7.23
#